data_AF-A0A954A731-F1
#
_entry.id   AF-A0A954A731-F1
#
_cell.length_a   1.000
_cell.length_b   1.000
_cell.length_c   1.000
_cell.angle_alpha   90.00
_cell.angle_beta   90.00
_cell.angle_gamma   90.00
#
_symmetry.space_group_name_H-M   'P 1'
#
loop_
_entity.id
_entity.type
_entity.pdbx_description
1 polymer ?
#
loop_
_entity_poly.entity_id
_entity_poly.type
_entity_poly.pdbx_seq_one_letter_code
_entity_poly.pdbx_strand_id
1 'polypeptide(L)'
;MPELGPPGDYLVELIGKGQACRALVRKGRLEYREEPGPAGHVFEVFDEDGRRIVDAALEFGPHRFAADDEGRIVVPYTTDPGERSFVLTRAYAADGRSIARTGTFEHRSESYELDVSIACDLEAAVVGETAPVEIGCELTLFGQPLPLDLIED
;
A
#
# COMPACT_ATOMS: atom_id res chain seq x y z
N MET A 1 -7.55 27.45 11.80
CA MET A 1 -6.38 28.32 12.02
C MET A 1 -5.77 28.73 10.68
N PRO A 2 -6.23 29.83 10.07
CA PRO A 2 -5.72 30.30 8.78
C PRO A 2 -4.31 30.90 8.83
N GLU A 3 -3.80 31.25 10.02
CA GLU A 3 -2.49 31.92 10.18
C GLU A 3 -1.28 30.98 10.17
N LEU A 4 -1.50 29.66 10.30
CA LEU A 4 -0.43 28.67 10.19
C LEU A 4 -0.17 28.33 8.72
N GLY A 5 1.11 28.22 8.36
CA GLY A 5 1.59 27.84 7.03
C GLY A 5 1.23 26.39 6.61
N PRO A 6 2.00 25.76 5.70
CA PRO A 6 1.69 24.41 5.21
C PRO A 6 1.65 23.34 6.32
N PRO A 7 1.18 22.11 6.08
CA PRO A 7 1.29 21.01 7.05
C PRO A 7 2.70 20.85 7.65
N GLY A 8 2.78 20.48 8.92
CA GLY A 8 4.04 20.42 9.67
C GLY A 8 3.86 20.40 11.19
N ASP A 9 4.99 20.28 11.89
CA ASP A 9 5.08 20.43 13.34
C ASP A 9 5.42 21.88 13.71
N TYR A 10 4.65 22.44 14.63
CA TYR A 10 4.72 23.84 15.05
C TYR A 10 4.92 23.92 16.55
N LEU A 11 5.99 24.59 17.00
CA LEU A 11 6.12 24.98 18.40
C LEU A 11 5.43 26.34 18.60
N VAL A 12 4.38 26.38 19.40
CA VAL A 12 3.65 27.60 19.77
C VAL A 12 4.04 27.99 21.18
N GLU A 13 4.52 29.21 21.36
CA GLU A 13 4.89 29.78 22.67
C GLU A 13 4.01 30.98 22.99
N LEU A 14 3.33 30.93 24.14
CA LEU A 14 2.52 32.01 24.70
C LEU A 14 3.24 32.60 25.90
N ILE A 15 3.58 33.88 25.84
CA ILE A 15 4.29 34.60 26.90
C ILE A 15 3.38 35.69 27.47
N GLY A 16 3.19 35.70 28.80
CA GLY A 16 2.37 36.71 29.47
C GLY A 16 2.58 36.75 30.99
N LYS A 17 2.53 37.95 31.58
CA LYS A 17 2.67 38.18 33.05
C LYS A 17 3.89 37.47 33.69
N GLY A 18 5.00 37.37 32.97
CA GLY A 18 6.22 36.70 33.45
C GLY A 18 6.18 35.17 33.41
N GLN A 19 5.18 34.58 32.77
CA GLN A 19 5.06 33.14 32.54
C GLN A 19 5.09 32.80 31.06
N ALA A 20 5.58 31.61 30.72
CA ALA A 20 5.57 31.07 29.38
C ALA A 20 4.84 29.73 29.37
N CYS A 21 3.98 29.51 28.37
CA CYS A 21 3.34 28.24 28.06
C CYS A 21 3.76 27.83 26.65
N ARG A 22 4.20 26.58 26.48
CA ARG A 22 4.64 26.04 25.19
C ARG A 22 3.80 24.83 24.82
N ALA A 23 3.43 24.74 23.56
CA ALA A 23 2.73 23.59 23.00
C ALA A 23 3.37 23.20 21.66
N LEU A 24 3.55 21.90 21.45
CA LEU A 24 3.85 21.35 20.14
C LEU A 24 2.51 21.00 19.47
N VAL A 25 2.26 21.58 18.30
CA VAL A 25 1.02 21.42 17.53
C VAL A 25 1.37 20.87 16.16
N ARG A 26 0.74 19.76 15.78
CA ARG A 26 0.84 19.20 14.42
C ARG A 26 -0.33 19.69 13.57
N LYS A 27 -0.03 20.23 12.39
CA LYS A 27 -1.02 20.55 11.34
C LYS A 27 -0.88 19.56 10.20
N GLY A 28 -1.96 18.93 9.77
CA GLY A 28 -1.93 17.89 8.76
C GLY A 28 -1.52 16.52 9.32
N ARG A 29 -2.00 15.48 8.66
CA ARG A 29 -1.64 14.09 8.93
C ARG A 29 -1.67 13.31 7.62
N LEU A 30 -0.86 12.26 7.54
CA LEU A 30 -0.94 11.26 6.48
C LEU A 30 -1.83 10.10 6.96
N GLU A 31 -2.75 9.68 6.12
CA GLU A 31 -3.47 8.41 6.20
C GLU A 31 -3.01 7.48 5.07
N TYR A 32 -3.19 6.17 5.26
CA TYR A 32 -2.83 5.20 4.21
C TYR A 32 -3.80 4.03 4.17
N ARG A 33 -3.87 3.42 3.00
CA ARG A 33 -4.48 2.11 2.75
C ARG A 33 -3.42 1.19 2.14
N GLU A 34 -3.38 -0.05 2.60
CA GLU A 34 -2.49 -1.09 2.08
C GLU A 34 -3.35 -2.22 1.51
N GLU A 35 -3.01 -2.65 0.31
CA GLU A 35 -3.65 -3.79 -0.37
C GLU A 35 -2.56 -4.63 -1.07
N PRO A 36 -2.71 -5.97 -1.11
CA PRO A 36 -1.82 -6.79 -1.90
C PRO A 36 -1.99 -6.51 -3.40
N GLY A 37 -0.89 -6.52 -4.13
CA GLY A 37 -0.88 -6.40 -5.59
C GLY A 37 0.16 -7.33 -6.23
N PRO A 38 0.16 -7.44 -7.57
CA PRO A 38 0.98 -8.43 -8.28
C PRO A 38 2.49 -8.31 -8.03
N ALA A 39 2.98 -7.10 -7.72
CA ALA A 39 4.41 -6.83 -7.51
C ALA A 39 4.78 -6.58 -6.04
N GLY A 40 3.83 -6.74 -5.11
CA GLY A 40 4.03 -6.45 -3.69
C GLY A 40 2.86 -5.75 -3.03
N HIS A 41 3.11 -5.20 -1.84
CA HIS A 41 2.16 -4.39 -1.09
C HIS A 41 2.02 -3.01 -1.72
N VAL A 42 0.78 -2.63 -2.04
CA VAL A 42 0.44 -1.35 -2.65
C VAL A 42 -0.10 -0.41 -1.58
N PHE A 43 0.59 0.70 -1.37
CA PHE A 43 0.18 1.74 -0.45
C PHE A 43 -0.37 2.95 -1.21
N GLU A 44 -1.56 3.40 -0.81
CA GLU A 44 -2.14 4.68 -1.22
C GLU A 44 -2.15 5.62 -0.02
N VAL A 45 -1.76 6.88 -0.24
CA VAL A 45 -1.59 7.86 0.82
C VAL A 45 -2.64 8.97 0.69
N PHE A 46 -3.17 9.44 1.80
CA PHE A 46 -4.21 10.45 1.88
C PHE A 46 -3.86 11.55 2.88
N ASP A 47 -4.38 12.75 2.67
CA ASP A 47 -4.33 13.83 3.65
C ASP A 47 -5.45 13.70 4.71
N GLU A 48 -5.50 14.66 5.64
CA GLU A 48 -6.50 14.70 6.72
C GLU A 48 -7.94 14.91 6.24
N ASP A 49 -8.13 15.41 5.02
CA ASP A 49 -9.43 15.59 4.37
C ASP A 49 -9.81 14.39 3.48
N GLY A 50 -8.99 13.33 3.47
CA GLY A 50 -9.19 12.14 2.64
C GLY A 50 -8.82 12.34 1.17
N ARG A 51 -8.11 13.41 0.80
CA ARG A 51 -7.63 13.60 -0.57
C ARG A 51 -6.37 12.79 -0.80
N ARG A 52 -6.30 12.13 -1.96
CA ARG A 52 -5.15 11.33 -2.34
C ARG A 52 -3.90 12.18 -2.54
N ILE A 53 -2.79 11.69 -2.03
CA ILE A 53 -1.45 12.25 -2.13
C ILE A 53 -0.66 11.38 -3.11
N VAL A 54 -0.04 12.02 -4.10
CA VAL A 54 0.68 11.32 -5.19
C VAL A 54 2.21 11.47 -5.10
N ASP A 55 2.71 12.29 -4.18
CA ASP A 55 4.12 12.64 -4.02
C ASP A 55 4.71 12.15 -2.69
N ALA A 56 4.11 11.12 -2.09
CA ALA A 56 4.58 10.49 -0.87
C ALA A 56 5.72 9.47 -1.13
N ALA A 57 6.44 9.14 -0.07
CA ALA A 57 7.40 8.05 -0.07
C ALA A 57 7.28 7.23 1.22
N LEU A 58 7.60 5.93 1.13
CA LEU A 58 7.63 5.01 2.25
C LEU A 58 9.08 4.59 2.51
N GLU A 59 9.55 4.80 3.72
CA GLU A 59 10.84 4.31 4.22
C GLU A 59 10.61 3.04 5.02
N PHE A 60 11.25 1.96 4.59
CA PHE A 60 11.16 0.64 5.21
C PHE A 60 12.55 -0.01 5.23
N GLY A 61 13.07 -0.26 6.43
CA GLY A 61 14.45 -0.68 6.61
C GLY A 61 15.43 0.33 6.00
N PRO A 62 16.39 -0.11 5.17
CA PRO A 62 17.31 0.79 4.47
C PRO A 62 16.75 1.33 3.13
N HIS A 63 15.53 0.95 2.76
CA HIS A 63 14.96 1.24 1.45
C HIS A 63 13.94 2.38 1.52
N ARG A 64 13.92 3.17 0.44
CA ARG A 64 12.92 4.20 0.20
C ARG A 64 12.17 3.87 -1.08
N PHE A 65 10.86 3.76 -0.97
CA PHE A 65 9.94 3.51 -2.07
C PHE A 65 9.18 4.81 -2.35
N ALA A 66 9.39 5.39 -3.53
CA ALA A 66 8.65 6.57 -3.96
C ALA A 66 7.32 6.16 -4.60
N ALA A 67 6.33 7.06 -4.55
CA ALA A 67 5.10 6.86 -5.28
C ALA A 67 5.34 6.88 -6.80
N ASP A 68 4.60 6.05 -7.53
CA ASP A 68 4.53 6.03 -8.99
C ASP A 68 3.72 7.20 -9.55
N ASP A 69 3.55 7.24 -10.87
CA ASP A 69 2.80 8.29 -11.57
C ASP A 69 1.30 8.33 -11.16
N GLU A 70 0.76 7.21 -10.64
CA GLU A 70 -0.58 7.12 -10.07
C GLU A 70 -0.62 7.40 -8.56
N GLY A 71 0.50 7.74 -7.93
CA GLY A 71 0.58 8.01 -6.50
C GLY A 71 0.55 6.77 -5.61
N ARG A 72 0.86 5.59 -6.15
CA ARG A 72 0.94 4.32 -5.41
C ARG A 72 2.38 4.02 -5.04
N ILE A 73 2.62 3.56 -3.82
CA ILE A 73 3.94 3.12 -3.37
C ILE A 73 3.93 1.59 -3.31
N VAL A 74 4.80 0.93 -4.06
CA VAL A 74 4.90 -0.54 -4.09
C VAL A 74 6.08 -1.00 -3.26
N VAL A 75 5.81 -1.81 -2.23
CA VAL A 75 6.82 -2.48 -1.40
C VAL A 75 6.84 -3.96 -1.78
N PRO A 76 7.93 -4.51 -2.34
CA PRO A 76 8.00 -5.92 -2.75
C PRO A 76 7.73 -6.89 -1.60
N TYR A 77 7.26 -8.10 -1.93
CA TYR A 77 7.14 -9.19 -0.97
C TYR A 77 8.49 -9.63 -0.41
N THR A 78 8.46 -10.41 0.67
CA THR A 78 9.66 -10.86 1.40
C THR A 78 9.73 -12.37 1.51
N THR A 79 10.94 -12.91 1.64
CA THR A 79 11.17 -14.30 2.04
C THR A 79 11.19 -14.49 3.55
N ASP A 80 11.10 -13.40 4.33
CA ASP A 80 11.07 -13.37 5.79
C ASP A 80 9.81 -12.60 6.26
N PRO A 81 8.63 -13.25 6.23
CA PRO A 81 7.36 -12.59 6.51
C PRO A 81 7.18 -12.20 8.00
N GLY A 82 6.29 -11.25 8.24
CA GLY A 82 5.82 -10.87 9.58
C GLY A 82 5.52 -9.38 9.71
N GLU A 83 5.10 -8.96 10.90
CA GLU A 83 4.83 -7.54 11.17
C GLU A 83 6.11 -6.71 11.04
N ARG A 84 6.02 -5.61 10.28
CA ARG A 84 7.12 -4.68 10.02
C ARG A 84 6.65 -3.24 10.17
N SER A 85 7.54 -2.39 10.69
CA SER A 85 7.30 -0.96 10.81
C SER A 85 7.85 -0.19 9.61
N PHE A 86 7.19 0.91 9.27
CA PHE A 86 7.63 1.82 8.21
C PHE A 86 7.38 3.28 8.59
N VAL A 87 7.97 4.19 7.81
CA VAL A 87 7.72 5.63 7.89
C VAL A 87 7.22 6.14 6.55
N LEU A 88 5.98 6.61 6.51
CA LEU A 88 5.47 7.40 5.39
C LEU A 88 5.91 8.84 5.54
N THR A 89 6.39 9.41 4.45
CA THR A 89 6.89 10.78 4.38
C THR A 89 6.28 11.50 3.18
N ARG A 90 6.07 12.80 3.34
CA ARG A 90 5.75 13.70 2.23
C ARG A 90 6.42 15.04 2.44
N ALA A 91 7.12 15.54 1.42
CA ALA A 91 7.66 16.88 1.43
C ALA A 91 6.55 17.92 1.16
N TYR A 92 6.55 19.02 1.91
CA TYR A 92 5.56 20.11 1.77
C TYR A 92 6.19 21.44 1.33
N ALA A 93 7.52 21.52 1.36
CA ALA A 93 8.25 22.68 0.87
C ALA A 93 9.63 22.26 0.35
N ALA A 94 10.15 23.05 -0.60
CA ALA A 94 11.47 22.83 -1.20
C ALA A 94 12.63 23.03 -0.20
N ASP A 95 12.37 23.63 0.96
CA ASP A 95 13.35 23.84 2.04
C ASP A 95 13.54 22.62 2.96
N GLY A 96 12.98 21.47 2.59
CA GLY A 96 13.15 20.21 3.31
C GLY A 96 12.12 19.94 4.40
N ARG A 97 11.11 20.80 4.57
CA ARG A 97 9.99 20.50 5.48
C ARG A 97 9.15 19.36 4.94
N SER A 98 8.92 18.38 5.80
CA SER A 98 8.09 17.21 5.52
C SER A 98 7.17 16.93 6.69
N ILE A 99 6.12 16.13 6.44
CA ILE A 99 5.42 15.44 7.53
C ILE A 99 5.69 13.95 7.39
N ALA A 100 5.67 13.27 8.53
CA ALA A 100 5.87 11.85 8.60
C ALA A 100 4.79 11.18 9.45
N ARG A 101 4.49 9.93 9.09
CA ARG A 101 3.67 9.02 9.86
C ARG A 101 4.38 7.68 9.97
N THR A 102 4.46 7.14 11.16
CA THR A 102 4.84 5.74 11.36
C THR A 102 3.63 4.83 11.23
N GLY A 103 3.85 3.61 10.74
CA GLY A 103 2.84 2.57 10.65
C GLY A 103 3.47 1.20 10.79
N THR A 104 2.62 0.20 10.89
CA THR A 104 2.99 -1.20 10.74
C THR A 104 2.13 -1.84 9.65
N PHE A 105 2.67 -2.88 9.03
CA PHE A 105 1.96 -3.75 8.10
C PHE A 105 2.49 -5.17 8.25
N GLU A 106 1.66 -6.15 7.88
CA GLU A 106 2.09 -7.53 7.76
C GLU A 106 2.87 -7.66 6.45
N HIS A 107 4.19 -7.76 6.51
CA HIS A 107 5.01 -7.96 5.32
C HIS A 107 4.92 -9.42 4.92
N ARG A 108 4.21 -9.70 3.82
CA ARG A 108 3.87 -11.06 3.40
C ARG A 108 4.93 -11.63 2.46
N SER A 109 5.01 -12.96 2.45
CA SER A 109 5.65 -13.69 1.37
C SER A 109 4.74 -13.81 0.18
N GLU A 110 5.30 -13.72 -1.02
CA GLU A 110 4.59 -13.92 -2.27
C GLU A 110 4.04 -15.35 -2.35
N SER A 111 2.73 -15.49 -2.50
CA SER A 111 2.04 -16.79 -2.44
C SER A 111 0.90 -16.84 -3.44
N TYR A 112 1.20 -17.37 -4.63
CA TYR A 112 0.24 -17.61 -5.69
C TYR A 112 -0.45 -18.96 -5.54
N GLU A 113 -1.74 -19.01 -5.85
CA GLU A 113 -2.53 -20.23 -5.93
C GLU A 113 -3.22 -20.28 -7.30
N LEU A 114 -3.09 -21.41 -8.01
CA LEU A 114 -3.74 -21.63 -9.30
C LEU A 114 -4.76 -22.76 -9.14
N ASP A 115 -6.03 -22.38 -9.15
CA ASP A 115 -7.15 -23.30 -9.10
C ASP A 115 -7.55 -23.71 -10.52
N VAL A 116 -7.58 -25.02 -10.78
CA VAL A 116 -7.96 -25.58 -12.07
C VAL A 116 -9.20 -26.46 -11.87
N SER A 117 -10.24 -26.14 -12.63
CA SER A 117 -11.47 -26.92 -12.71
C SER A 117 -11.57 -27.56 -14.09
N ILE A 118 -11.93 -28.84 -14.11
CA ILE A 118 -12.17 -29.60 -15.35
C ILE A 118 -13.61 -30.08 -15.30
N ALA A 119 -14.41 -29.65 -16.27
CA ALA A 119 -15.77 -30.11 -16.46
C ALA A 119 -15.85 -30.91 -17.76
N CYS A 120 -16.62 -32.00 -17.73
CA CYS A 120 -16.93 -32.80 -18.90
C CYS A 120 -18.42 -33.04 -18.89
N ASP A 121 -19.05 -32.93 -20.06
CA ASP A 121 -20.39 -33.48 -20.21
C ASP A 121 -20.30 -35.01 -20.10
N LEU A 122 -20.96 -35.57 -19.09
CA LEU A 122 -20.99 -37.02 -18.85
C LEU A 122 -21.63 -37.77 -20.01
N GLU A 123 -22.58 -37.16 -20.73
CA GLU A 123 -23.21 -37.79 -21.89
C GLU A 123 -22.26 -37.88 -23.09
N ALA A 124 -21.25 -37.01 -23.14
CA ALA A 124 -20.19 -37.04 -24.15
C ALA A 124 -19.07 -38.05 -23.81
N ALA A 125 -18.99 -38.53 -22.57
CA ALA A 125 -17.98 -39.47 -22.09
C ALA A 125 -18.36 -40.93 -22.43
N VAL A 126 -18.30 -41.27 -23.72
CA VAL A 126 -18.59 -42.61 -24.24
C VAL A 126 -17.32 -43.47 -24.28
N VAL A 127 -17.45 -44.75 -23.93
CA VAL A 127 -16.33 -45.71 -23.93
C VAL A 127 -15.69 -45.80 -25.31
N GLY A 128 -14.38 -45.56 -25.36
CA GLY A 128 -13.57 -45.64 -26.59
C GLY A 128 -13.54 -44.36 -27.43
N GLU A 129 -14.30 -43.33 -27.03
CA GLU A 129 -14.39 -42.05 -27.74
C GLU A 129 -13.71 -40.93 -26.94
N THR A 130 -13.35 -39.84 -27.62
CA THR A 130 -12.82 -38.63 -26.97
C THR A 130 -13.98 -37.69 -26.63
N ALA A 131 -14.05 -37.26 -25.37
CA ALA A 131 -15.04 -36.29 -24.92
C ALA A 131 -14.44 -34.89 -24.82
N PRO A 132 -15.18 -33.83 -25.21
CA PRO A 132 -14.76 -32.46 -24.96
C PRO A 132 -14.78 -32.20 -23.44
N VAL A 133 -13.74 -31.51 -22.96
CA VAL A 133 -13.67 -31.01 -21.60
C VAL A 133 -13.54 -29.50 -21.62
N GLU A 134 -14.18 -28.85 -20.66
CA GLU A 134 -14.01 -27.44 -20.36
C GLU A 134 -13.00 -27.31 -19.22
N ILE A 135 -12.05 -26.39 -19.38
CA ILE A 135 -11.03 -26.11 -18.38
C ILE A 135 -11.23 -24.67 -17.93
N GLY A 136 -11.47 -24.47 -16.64
CA GLY A 136 -11.48 -23.17 -16.00
C GLY A 136 -10.25 -23.02 -15.11
N CYS A 137 -9.54 -21.90 -15.23
CA CYS A 137 -8.38 -21.58 -14.41
C CYS A 137 -8.61 -20.26 -13.67
N GLU A 138 -8.26 -20.20 -12.39
CA GLU A 138 -8.26 -18.98 -11.59
C GLU A 138 -6.91 -18.87 -10.87
N LEU A 139 -6.16 -17.82 -11.17
CA LEU A 139 -4.95 -17.47 -10.43
C LEU A 139 -5.34 -16.50 -9.33
N THR A 140 -4.91 -16.75 -8.10
CA THR A 140 -5.13 -15.84 -6.98
C THR A 140 -3.84 -15.51 -6.25
N LEU A 141 -3.80 -14.33 -5.64
CA LEU A 141 -2.78 -13.88 -4.70
C LEU A 141 -3.47 -13.42 -3.42
N PHE A 142 -3.27 -14.14 -2.33
CA PHE A 142 -4.02 -13.97 -1.07
C PHE A 142 -5.54 -13.95 -1.28
N GLY A 143 -6.06 -14.82 -2.16
CA GLY A 143 -7.48 -14.91 -2.49
C GLY A 143 -8.03 -13.75 -3.32
N GLN A 144 -7.18 -12.86 -3.84
CA GLN A 144 -7.56 -11.87 -4.85
C GLN A 144 -7.28 -12.43 -6.24
N PRO A 145 -8.27 -12.47 -7.16
CA PRO A 145 -8.06 -12.94 -8.53
C PRO A 145 -7.02 -12.08 -9.25
N LEU A 146 -6.14 -12.75 -9.98
CA LEU A 146 -5.12 -12.15 -10.82
C LEU A 146 -5.32 -12.54 -12.28
N PRO A 147 -4.94 -11.65 -13.22
CA PRO A 147 -4.88 -11.97 -14.63
C PRO A 147 -3.97 -13.19 -14.90
N LEU A 148 -4.44 -14.13 -15.72
CA LEU A 148 -3.68 -15.34 -16.09
C LEU A 148 -2.49 -15.03 -17.02
N ASP A 149 -2.48 -13.87 -17.68
CA ASP A 149 -1.37 -13.40 -18.51
C ASP A 149 -0.10 -13.06 -17.70
N LEU A 150 -0.19 -13.05 -16.36
CA LEU A 150 0.96 -12.96 -15.46
C LEU A 150 1.76 -14.26 -15.33
N ILE A 151 1.23 -15.40 -15.80
CA ILE A 151 1.95 -16.68 -15.82
C ILE A 151 2.82 -16.71 -17.08
N GLU A 152 4.15 -16.69 -16.91
CA GLU A 152 5.11 -16.92 -18.00
C GLU A 152 5.36 -18.43 -18.23
N ASP A 153 5.71 -18.82 -19.46
CA ASP A 153 5.98 -20.20 -19.90
C ASP A 153 7.18 -20.88 -19.20
#